data_AF-A0A819U5J8-F1
#
_entry.id   AF-A0A819U5J8-F1
#
_cell.length_a   1.000
_cell.length_b   1.000
_cell.length_c   1.000
_cell.angle_alpha   90.00
_cell.angle_beta   90.00
_cell.angle_gamma   90.00
#
_symmetry.space_group_name_H-M   'P 1'
#
loop_
_entity.id
_entity.type
_entity.pdbx_description
1 polymer ?
#
loop_
_entity_poly.entity_id
_entity_poly.type
_entity_poly.pdbx_seq_one_letter_code
_entity_poly.pdbx_strand_id
1 'polypeptide(L)'
;SSSKTFLKHVLNEKSLLNAEPAPIVDCKLRLIDPYRIEAISKHREWESHRNNLDHSVISGAHEPRVKQQIPKSLIELKSITLREMNSTRDHIYSGYVLSVAIIDATHSWTPSIHLVIEDENLDCERIGIYGFTKEQGEYLTSKVYTIGSKMNIINPYLRIGASDIKPFIRIDDFSSILMQSESERVINMCRCCGEPNALHACRKCKQARYCSKECQTMDWQLYKHKLICKNQ
;
A
#
# COMPACT_ATOMS: atom_id res chain seq x y z
N SER A 1 -2.85 -0.64 30.59
CA SER A 1 -1.64 -1.50 30.57
C SER A 1 -1.68 -2.66 29.56
N SER A 2 -2.65 -2.73 28.63
CA SER A 2 -2.79 -3.86 27.69
C SER A 2 -2.40 -3.57 26.22
N SER A 3 -1.93 -2.35 25.91
CA SER A 3 -1.59 -1.96 24.53
C SER A 3 -0.18 -2.41 24.08
N LYS A 4 0.68 -2.85 25.02
CA LYS A 4 2.07 -3.28 24.72
C LYS A 4 2.20 -4.74 24.32
N THR A 5 1.15 -5.56 24.46
CA THR A 5 1.24 -7.01 24.24
C THR A 5 0.87 -7.44 22.82
N PHE A 6 0.23 -6.57 22.02
CA PHE A 6 -0.21 -6.88 20.66
C PHE A 6 0.89 -6.71 19.59
N LEU A 7 1.96 -5.96 19.89
CA LEU A 7 2.98 -5.54 18.92
C LEU A 7 4.21 -6.46 18.83
N LYS A 8 4.26 -7.56 19.57
CA LYS A 8 5.39 -8.50 19.53
C LYS A 8 5.42 -9.44 18.33
N HIS A 9 4.38 -9.44 17.49
CA HIS A 9 4.31 -10.28 16.28
C HIS A 9 4.81 -9.58 15.00
N VAL A 10 5.22 -8.30 15.07
CA VAL A 10 5.51 -7.47 13.87
C VAL A 10 6.99 -7.44 13.50
N LEU A 11 7.89 -7.98 14.33
CA LEU A 11 9.33 -7.91 14.09
C LEU A 11 9.98 -9.26 14.37
N ASN A 12 10.29 -10.01 13.32
CA ASN A 12 11.38 -10.99 13.37
C ASN A 12 12.00 -11.18 11.99
N GLU A 13 13.31 -10.92 11.92
CA GLU A 13 14.16 -11.05 10.75
C GLU A 13 14.61 -12.49 10.55
N LYS A 14 14.57 -12.96 9.30
CA LYS A 14 15.72 -13.57 8.65
C LYS A 14 15.49 -13.59 7.14
N SER A 15 16.33 -12.79 6.48
CA SER A 15 16.66 -12.80 5.06
C SER A 15 16.42 -14.15 4.41
N LEU A 16 15.50 -14.16 3.45
CA LEU A 16 15.29 -15.24 2.52
C LEU A 16 15.38 -14.69 1.11
N LEU A 17 16.27 -15.33 0.35
CA LEU A 17 16.36 -15.40 -1.11
C LEU A 17 17.28 -14.39 -1.80
N ASN A 18 18.46 -14.93 -2.15
CA ASN A 18 19.23 -14.51 -3.31
C ASN A 18 18.36 -14.71 -4.56
N ALA A 19 17.79 -13.63 -5.08
CA ALA A 19 17.17 -13.60 -6.40
C ALA A 19 18.19 -13.08 -7.42
N GLU A 20 18.26 -13.72 -8.59
CA GLU A 20 19.01 -13.18 -9.73
C GLU A 20 18.46 -11.80 -10.12
N PRO A 21 19.30 -10.84 -10.54
CA PRO A 21 18.84 -9.51 -10.89
C PRO A 21 17.88 -9.59 -12.08
N ALA A 22 16.63 -9.22 -11.83
CA ALA A 22 15.61 -9.07 -12.86
C ALA A 22 16.09 -8.13 -13.99
N PRO A 23 15.56 -8.27 -15.21
CA PRO A 23 15.87 -7.36 -16.30
C PRO A 23 15.68 -5.92 -15.84
N ILE A 24 16.62 -5.04 -16.19
CA ILE A 24 16.54 -3.61 -15.87
C ILE A 24 15.31 -3.05 -16.59
N VAL A 25 14.15 -3.09 -15.92
CA VAL A 25 12.96 -2.38 -16.34
C VAL A 25 13.33 -0.91 -16.31
N ASP A 26 13.17 -0.21 -17.42
CA ASP A 26 13.35 1.24 -17.44
C ASP A 26 12.35 1.85 -16.45
N CYS A 27 12.86 2.21 -15.27
CA CYS A 27 12.10 2.73 -14.14
C CYS A 27 11.33 4.01 -14.52
N LYS A 28 11.64 4.66 -15.65
CA LYS A 28 10.89 5.81 -16.17
C LYS A 28 9.65 5.43 -16.97
N LEU A 29 9.64 4.30 -17.70
CA LEU A 29 8.50 3.90 -18.51
C LEU A 29 7.28 3.56 -17.66
N ARG A 30 7.48 2.92 -16.51
CA ARG A 30 6.38 2.64 -15.57
C ARG A 30 5.71 3.90 -15.02
N LEU A 31 6.39 5.06 -15.02
CA LEU A 31 5.81 6.29 -14.47
C LEU A 31 4.67 6.82 -15.33
N ILE A 32 4.70 6.48 -16.63
CA ILE A 32 3.65 6.82 -17.59
C ILE A 32 2.68 5.66 -17.84
N ASP A 33 2.81 4.56 -17.09
CA ASP A 33 1.87 3.44 -17.17
C ASP A 33 0.45 3.91 -16.81
N PRO A 34 -0.55 3.73 -17.69
CA PRO A 34 -1.90 4.22 -17.46
C PRO A 34 -2.54 3.63 -16.21
N TYR A 35 -2.26 2.36 -15.91
CA TYR A 35 -2.85 1.67 -14.78
C TYR A 35 -2.27 2.21 -13.46
N ARG A 36 -0.95 2.46 -13.38
CA ARG A 36 -0.31 3.15 -12.26
C ARG A 36 -0.87 4.55 -12.04
N ILE A 37 -1.00 5.33 -13.12
CA ILE A 37 -1.59 6.67 -13.05
C ILE A 37 -3.00 6.57 -12.48
N GLU A 38 -3.82 5.63 -12.96
CA GLU A 38 -5.18 5.41 -12.48
C GLU A 38 -5.20 5.04 -10.98
N ALA A 39 -4.41 4.05 -10.56
CA ALA A 39 -4.38 3.58 -9.18
C ALA A 39 -4.03 4.69 -8.18
N ILE A 40 -2.97 5.47 -8.47
CA ILE A 40 -2.53 6.57 -7.60
C ILE A 40 -3.51 7.75 -7.65
N SER A 41 -3.96 8.16 -8.84
CA SER A 41 -4.85 9.31 -8.97
C SER A 41 -6.23 9.06 -8.35
N LYS A 42 -6.80 7.86 -8.53
CA LYS A 42 -8.08 7.48 -7.92
C LYS A 42 -8.01 7.42 -6.40
N HIS A 43 -6.93 6.87 -5.86
CA HIS A 43 -6.67 6.85 -4.42
C HIS A 43 -6.68 8.27 -3.82
N ARG A 44 -6.00 9.21 -4.47
CA ARG A 44 -5.94 10.62 -4.08
C ARG A 44 -7.25 11.37 -4.29
N GLU A 45 -7.99 11.06 -5.36
CA GLU A 45 -9.34 11.58 -5.59
C GLU A 45 -10.28 11.20 -4.45
N TRP A 46 -10.27 9.94 -4.02
CA TRP A 46 -11.06 9.49 -2.88
C TRP A 46 -10.72 10.22 -1.59
N GLU A 47 -9.44 10.49 -1.32
CA GLU A 47 -9.05 11.31 -0.17
C GLU A 47 -9.60 12.74 -0.27
N SER A 48 -9.49 13.36 -1.45
CA SER A 48 -9.87 14.76 -1.62
C SER A 48 -11.37 15.02 -1.45
N HIS A 49 -12.23 14.16 -2.03
CA HIS A 49 -13.68 14.30 -1.94
C HIS A 49 -14.19 14.12 -0.52
N ARG A 50 -13.48 13.37 0.32
CA ARG A 50 -13.92 13.09 1.69
C ARG A 50 -13.80 14.28 2.62
N ASN A 51 -12.88 15.23 2.39
CA ASN A 51 -12.87 16.46 3.19
C ASN A 51 -14.20 17.24 3.07
N ASN A 52 -15.05 16.89 2.09
CA ASN A 52 -16.35 17.50 1.85
C ASN A 52 -17.55 16.60 2.24
N LEU A 53 -17.35 15.36 2.71
CA LEU A 53 -18.42 14.40 3.03
C LEU A 53 -18.54 14.18 4.54
N ASP A 54 -19.78 14.24 5.05
CA ASP A 54 -20.10 13.97 6.45
C ASP A 54 -19.76 12.52 6.84
N HIS A 55 -19.18 12.33 8.03
CA HIS A 55 -18.66 11.05 8.52
C HIS A 55 -19.74 9.96 8.71
N SER A 56 -21.01 10.35 8.63
CA SER A 56 -22.19 9.52 8.87
C SER A 56 -22.61 8.60 7.71
N VAL A 57 -22.11 8.83 6.49
CA VAL A 57 -22.67 8.20 5.26
C VAL A 57 -21.99 6.87 4.85
N ILE A 58 -20.88 6.49 5.46
CA ILE A 58 -20.04 5.37 4.96
C ILE A 58 -20.17 4.15 5.89
N SER A 59 -21.37 3.57 6.01
CA SER A 59 -21.60 2.33 6.78
C SER A 59 -21.61 1.05 5.92
N GLY A 60 -21.41 1.14 4.62
CA GLY A 60 -21.57 0.01 3.69
C GLY A 60 -20.32 -0.80 3.43
N ALA A 61 -19.49 -1.13 4.43
CA ALA A 61 -18.40 -2.09 4.18
C ALA A 61 -19.01 -3.48 3.95
N HIS A 62 -19.04 -3.92 2.69
CA HIS A 62 -19.60 -5.22 2.34
C HIS A 62 -18.76 -6.32 2.96
N GLU A 63 -19.40 -7.16 3.77
CA GLU A 63 -18.76 -8.34 4.33
C GLU A 63 -18.09 -9.16 3.21
N PRO A 64 -16.88 -9.67 3.46
CA PRO A 64 -16.20 -10.47 2.47
C PRO A 64 -16.92 -11.81 2.29
N ARG A 65 -17.02 -12.27 1.04
CA ARG A 65 -17.54 -13.61 0.72
C ARG A 65 -16.62 -14.72 1.24
N VAL A 66 -15.32 -14.43 1.35
CA VAL A 66 -14.29 -15.34 1.85
C VAL A 66 -13.38 -14.54 2.80
N LYS A 67 -13.07 -15.09 3.98
CA LYS A 67 -12.17 -14.46 4.94
C LYS A 67 -10.75 -14.98 4.76
N GLN A 68 -9.80 -14.06 4.65
CA GLN A 68 -8.37 -14.36 4.70
C GLN A 68 -8.02 -14.96 6.08
N GLN A 69 -7.22 -16.02 6.08
CA GLN A 69 -6.71 -16.67 7.29
C GLN A 69 -5.24 -17.01 7.09
N ILE A 70 -4.46 -16.91 8.16
CA ILE A 70 -3.05 -17.34 8.17
C ILE A 70 -2.99 -18.86 8.07
N PRO A 71 -2.02 -19.40 7.29
CA PRO A 71 -1.77 -20.83 7.30
C PRO A 71 -1.21 -21.29 8.64
N LYS A 72 -1.49 -22.52 9.05
CA LYS A 72 -0.97 -23.08 10.31
C LYS A 72 0.57 -23.16 10.36
N SER A 73 1.22 -23.07 9.20
CA SER A 73 2.67 -23.08 9.04
C SER A 73 3.09 -21.97 8.07
N LEU A 74 4.19 -21.29 8.40
CA LEU A 74 4.87 -20.34 7.49
C LEU A 74 5.95 -21.02 6.64
N ILE A 75 6.21 -22.31 6.87
CA ILE A 75 7.14 -23.13 6.10
C ILE A 75 6.45 -23.47 4.77
N GLU A 76 7.16 -23.35 3.64
CA GLU A 76 6.69 -23.61 2.25
C GLU A 76 5.84 -22.53 1.57
N LEU A 77 5.80 -21.29 2.08
CA LEU A 77 5.16 -20.19 1.33
C LEU A 77 5.90 -19.91 0.02
N LYS A 78 5.15 -19.85 -1.08
CA LYS A 78 5.64 -19.48 -2.41
C LYS A 78 5.54 -17.97 -2.61
N SER A 79 6.51 -17.36 -3.29
CA SER A 79 6.36 -15.98 -3.73
C SER A 79 5.25 -15.87 -4.78
N ILE A 80 4.52 -14.76 -4.78
CA ILE A 80 3.61 -14.35 -5.85
C ILE A 80 3.73 -12.84 -6.08
N THR A 81 3.60 -12.43 -7.33
CA THR A 81 3.61 -11.03 -7.77
C THR A 81 2.21 -10.58 -8.19
N LEU A 82 1.97 -9.27 -8.26
CA LEU A 82 0.65 -8.72 -8.62
C LEU A 82 0.21 -9.17 -10.02
N ARG A 83 1.14 -9.25 -10.97
CA ARG A 83 0.86 -9.71 -12.35
C ARG A 83 0.46 -11.18 -12.45
N GLU A 84 0.89 -12.02 -11.52
CA GLU A 84 0.55 -13.45 -11.50
C GLU A 84 -0.86 -13.69 -10.95
N MET A 85 -1.44 -12.69 -10.30
CA MET A 85 -2.80 -12.77 -9.78
C MET A 85 -3.85 -12.51 -10.88
N ASN A 86 -4.85 -13.38 -10.95
CA ASN A 86 -6.00 -13.21 -11.82
C ASN A 86 -6.92 -12.08 -11.34
N SER A 87 -6.83 -10.92 -12.01
CA SER A 87 -7.58 -9.69 -11.75
C SER A 87 -9.04 -9.68 -12.18
N THR A 88 -9.59 -10.82 -12.61
CA THR A 88 -10.99 -10.92 -13.08
C THR A 88 -11.96 -11.48 -12.02
N ARG A 89 -11.44 -11.97 -10.90
CA ARG A 89 -12.26 -12.62 -9.86
C ARG A 89 -11.68 -12.48 -8.47
N ASP A 90 -12.56 -12.56 -7.48
CA ASP A 90 -12.17 -12.71 -6.08
C ASP A 90 -11.37 -14.01 -5.88
N HIS A 91 -10.18 -13.92 -5.29
CA HIS A 91 -9.34 -15.08 -5.04
C HIS A 91 -8.38 -14.88 -3.85
N ILE A 92 -8.31 -15.89 -2.97
CA ILE A 92 -7.30 -15.97 -1.90
C ILE A 92 -6.20 -16.91 -2.35
N TYR A 93 -4.99 -16.39 -2.53
CA TYR A 93 -3.83 -17.16 -2.97
C TYR A 93 -3.20 -17.88 -1.77
N SER A 94 -3.82 -18.97 -1.35
CA SER A 94 -3.38 -19.75 -0.18
C SER A 94 -2.03 -20.42 -0.41
N GLY A 95 -1.14 -20.35 0.57
CA GLY A 95 0.24 -20.86 0.46
C GLY A 95 1.21 -19.91 -0.24
N TYR A 96 0.81 -18.65 -0.46
CA TYR A 96 1.64 -17.64 -1.10
C TYR A 96 1.93 -16.45 -0.19
N VAL A 97 3.01 -15.73 -0.51
CA VAL A 97 3.41 -14.46 0.09
C VAL A 97 3.62 -13.42 -0.99
N LEU A 98 3.02 -12.25 -0.82
CA LEU A 98 3.20 -11.08 -1.69
C LEU A 98 4.05 -10.04 -0.96
N SER A 99 5.23 -9.73 -1.49
CA SER A 99 6.18 -8.76 -0.93
C SER A 99 6.06 -7.41 -1.64
N VAL A 100 5.81 -6.34 -0.89
CA VAL A 100 5.46 -5.03 -1.46
C VAL A 100 5.99 -3.85 -0.64
N ALA A 101 6.13 -2.70 -1.30
CA ALA A 101 6.44 -1.41 -0.68
C ALA A 101 5.24 -0.45 -0.76
N ILE A 102 5.02 0.36 0.28
CA ILE A 102 3.99 1.41 0.28
C ILE A 102 4.49 2.61 -0.53
N ILE A 103 3.83 2.90 -1.65
CA ILE A 103 4.28 3.95 -2.59
C ILE A 103 3.53 5.27 -2.49
N ASP A 104 2.34 5.30 -1.88
CA ASP A 104 1.59 6.54 -1.72
C ASP A 104 1.04 6.77 -0.30
N ALA A 105 0.44 7.95 -0.09
CA ALA A 105 -0.10 8.36 1.21
C ALA A 105 -1.16 7.37 1.72
N THR A 106 -1.18 7.20 3.03
CA THR A 106 -2.00 6.20 3.70
C THR A 106 -3.13 6.90 4.42
N HIS A 107 -4.36 6.44 4.21
CA HIS A 107 -5.53 7.10 4.81
C HIS A 107 -6.37 6.06 5.53
N SER A 108 -6.62 6.30 6.81
CA SER A 108 -7.52 5.47 7.59
C SER A 108 -8.92 6.05 7.54
N TRP A 109 -9.90 5.20 7.27
CA TRP A 109 -11.27 5.50 7.60
C TRP A 109 -11.92 4.31 8.24
N THR A 110 -12.70 4.45 9.31
CA THR A 110 -13.42 3.28 9.79
C THR A 110 -14.42 2.82 8.70
N PRO A 111 -14.39 1.55 8.27
CA PRO A 111 -13.66 0.40 8.84
C PRO A 111 -12.42 -0.10 8.04
N SER A 112 -11.85 0.70 7.12
CA SER A 112 -10.68 0.37 6.29
C SER A 112 -9.55 1.42 6.21
N ILE A 113 -8.29 0.98 6.28
CA ILE A 113 -7.10 1.75 5.86
C ILE A 113 -6.87 1.51 4.37
N HIS A 114 -6.61 2.57 3.62
CA HIS A 114 -6.37 2.56 2.18
C HIS A 114 -4.94 2.95 1.88
N LEU A 115 -4.29 2.16 1.03
CA LEU A 115 -2.89 2.30 0.62
C LEU A 115 -2.76 2.07 -0.89
N VAL A 116 -1.65 2.53 -1.46
CA VAL A 116 -1.15 2.05 -2.75
C VAL A 116 0.19 1.38 -2.53
N ILE A 117 0.34 0.17 -3.04
CA ILE A 117 1.53 -0.65 -2.92
C ILE A 117 2.18 -0.90 -4.28
N GLU A 118 3.43 -1.34 -4.26
CA GLU A 118 4.20 -1.77 -5.43
C GLU A 118 4.98 -3.04 -5.12
N ASP A 119 5.01 -3.99 -6.05
CA ASP A 119 5.79 -5.23 -5.93
C ASP A 119 7.18 -5.12 -6.58
N GLU A 120 7.93 -6.23 -6.60
CA GLU A 120 9.28 -6.29 -7.18
C GLU A 120 9.32 -6.08 -8.70
N ASN A 121 8.20 -6.29 -9.40
CA ASN A 121 8.07 -6.03 -10.83
C ASN A 121 7.66 -4.59 -11.14
N LEU A 122 7.55 -3.75 -10.10
CA LEU A 122 7.11 -2.37 -10.17
C LEU A 122 5.64 -2.22 -10.61
N ASP A 123 4.88 -3.32 -10.56
CA ASP A 123 3.43 -3.29 -10.70
C ASP A 123 2.86 -2.76 -9.39
N CYS A 124 1.76 -1.99 -9.46
CA CYS A 124 1.13 -1.42 -8.27
C CYS A 124 -0.31 -1.88 -8.13
N GLU A 125 -0.87 -1.78 -6.93
CA GLU A 125 -2.28 -2.07 -6.68
C GLU A 125 -2.74 -1.32 -5.43
N ARG A 126 -4.05 -1.11 -5.29
CA ARG A 126 -4.64 -0.55 -4.06
C ARG A 126 -4.78 -1.65 -3.00
N ILE A 127 -4.62 -1.28 -1.73
CA ILE A 127 -4.93 -2.14 -0.57
C ILE A 127 -6.03 -1.51 0.27
N GLY A 128 -6.98 -2.34 0.72
CA GLY A 128 -7.89 -2.04 1.82
C GLY A 128 -7.65 -2.98 3.01
N ILE A 129 -7.21 -2.45 4.15
CA ILE A 129 -7.00 -3.20 5.41
C ILE A 129 -8.17 -2.93 6.34
N TYR A 130 -8.83 -3.95 6.87
CA TYR A 130 -10.05 -3.85 7.67
C TYR A 130 -9.83 -4.36 9.11
N GLY A 131 -10.84 -4.18 9.97
CA GLY A 131 -10.88 -4.83 11.30
C GLY A 131 -10.13 -4.10 12.41
N PHE A 132 -10.01 -2.77 12.33
CA PHE A 132 -9.37 -1.93 13.35
C PHE A 132 -10.35 -0.89 13.93
N THR A 133 -10.07 -0.44 15.16
CA THR A 133 -10.77 0.72 15.77
C THR A 133 -10.24 2.03 15.22
N LYS A 134 -10.98 3.12 15.34
CA LYS A 134 -10.55 4.44 14.85
C LYS A 134 -9.15 4.83 15.36
N GLU A 135 -8.90 4.64 16.66
CA GLU A 135 -7.63 4.98 17.32
C GLU A 135 -6.47 4.13 16.78
N GLN A 136 -6.71 2.84 16.53
CA GLN A 136 -5.73 1.97 15.88
C GLN A 136 -5.42 2.46 14.46
N GLY A 137 -6.42 2.91 13.71
CA GLY A 137 -6.25 3.41 12.35
C GLY A 137 -5.34 4.63 12.27
N GLU A 138 -5.53 5.59 13.17
CA GLU A 138 -4.70 6.80 13.28
C GLU A 138 -3.24 6.44 13.65
N TYR A 139 -3.04 5.52 14.59
CA TYR A 139 -1.70 5.04 14.93
C TYR A 139 -1.04 4.30 13.75
N LEU A 140 -1.75 3.36 13.12
CA LEU A 140 -1.23 2.54 12.04
C LEU A 140 -0.80 3.40 10.84
N THR A 141 -1.61 4.37 10.43
CA THR A 141 -1.29 5.24 9.28
C THR A 141 -0.22 6.29 9.58
N SER A 142 -0.06 6.70 10.85
CA SER A 142 0.97 7.68 11.21
C SER A 142 2.32 7.07 11.57
N LYS A 143 2.36 5.78 11.96
CA LYS A 143 3.56 5.13 12.51
C LYS A 143 3.99 3.84 11.83
N VAL A 144 3.07 3.06 11.27
CA VAL A 144 3.35 1.70 10.78
C VAL A 144 3.32 1.66 9.25
N TYR A 145 2.16 1.98 8.68
CA TYR A 145 1.96 2.03 7.24
C TYR A 145 2.36 3.39 6.74
N THR A 146 3.67 3.61 6.60
CA THR A 146 4.18 4.87 6.08
C THR A 146 4.91 4.66 4.76
N ILE A 147 5.01 5.71 3.97
CA ILE A 147 5.62 5.62 2.63
C ILE A 147 7.07 5.11 2.72
N GLY A 148 7.39 4.18 1.83
CA GLY A 148 8.66 3.46 1.79
C GLY A 148 8.74 2.26 2.74
N SER A 149 7.78 2.07 3.65
CA SER A 149 7.71 0.86 4.46
C SER A 149 7.40 -0.34 3.56
N LYS A 150 8.03 -1.48 3.86
CA LYS A 150 7.83 -2.74 3.15
C LYS A 150 7.06 -3.72 4.00
N MET A 151 6.31 -4.61 3.36
CA MET A 151 5.54 -5.64 4.05
C MET A 151 5.41 -6.89 3.19
N ASN A 152 5.20 -8.02 3.87
CA ASN A 152 4.82 -9.28 3.27
C ASN A 152 3.36 -9.58 3.64
N ILE A 153 2.55 -9.91 2.64
CA ILE A 153 1.14 -10.25 2.80
C ILE A 153 0.99 -11.75 2.59
N ILE A 154 0.67 -12.48 3.64
CA ILE A 154 0.47 -13.94 3.61
C ILE A 154 -0.94 -14.25 3.11
N ASN A 155 -1.06 -15.23 2.23
CA ASN A 155 -2.32 -15.62 1.61
C ASN A 155 -3.08 -14.40 1.05
N PRO A 156 -2.46 -13.59 0.18
CA PRO A 156 -3.05 -12.34 -0.26
C PRO A 156 -4.43 -12.58 -0.90
N TYR A 157 -5.40 -11.74 -0.53
CA TYR A 157 -6.76 -11.81 -1.04
C TYR A 157 -6.97 -10.69 -2.06
N LEU A 158 -6.96 -11.05 -3.34
CA LEU A 158 -7.37 -10.15 -4.41
C LEU A 158 -8.90 -10.14 -4.51
N ARG A 159 -9.49 -8.95 -4.41
CA ARG A 159 -10.94 -8.75 -4.49
C ARG A 159 -11.27 -7.78 -5.62
N ILE A 160 -12.39 -8.01 -6.28
CA ILE A 160 -12.97 -7.07 -7.24
C ILE A 160 -13.88 -6.09 -6.49
N GLY A 161 -13.56 -4.81 -6.57
CA GLY A 161 -14.33 -3.74 -5.96
C GLY A 161 -15.77 -3.73 -6.46
N ALA A 162 -16.74 -3.70 -5.53
CA ALA A 162 -18.16 -3.76 -5.90
C ALA A 162 -18.63 -2.52 -6.68
N SER A 163 -18.00 -1.37 -6.44
CA SER A 163 -18.42 -0.09 -7.01
C SER A 163 -17.68 0.28 -8.29
N ASP A 164 -16.39 -0.06 -8.39
CA ASP A 164 -15.52 0.31 -9.51
C ASP A 164 -15.16 -0.87 -10.42
N ILE A 165 -15.48 -2.11 -10.00
CA ILE A 165 -15.14 -3.35 -10.72
C ILE A 165 -13.62 -3.44 -10.98
N LYS A 166 -12.82 -2.87 -10.08
CA LYS A 166 -11.36 -2.89 -10.17
C LYS A 166 -10.79 -3.85 -9.12
N PRO A 167 -9.70 -4.57 -9.44
CA PRO A 167 -8.98 -5.33 -8.43
C PRO A 167 -8.45 -4.41 -7.31
N PHE A 168 -8.29 -5.00 -6.13
CA PHE A 168 -7.52 -4.46 -5.00
C PHE A 168 -7.19 -5.60 -4.04
N ILE A 169 -6.12 -5.44 -3.25
CA ILE A 169 -5.80 -6.39 -2.18
C ILE A 169 -6.64 -6.04 -0.95
N ARG A 170 -7.44 -7.00 -0.49
CA ARG A 170 -8.23 -6.89 0.74
C ARG A 170 -7.51 -7.62 1.87
N ILE A 171 -7.40 -6.99 3.03
CA ILE A 171 -6.86 -7.61 4.23
C ILE A 171 -7.89 -7.52 5.33
N ASP A 172 -8.39 -8.67 5.77
CA ASP A 172 -9.37 -8.77 6.86
C ASP A 172 -8.73 -9.21 8.19
N ASP A 173 -7.54 -9.81 8.13
CA ASP A 173 -6.79 -10.29 9.29
C ASP A 173 -5.41 -9.63 9.33
N PHE A 174 -5.19 -8.73 10.30
CA PHE A 174 -3.92 -8.03 10.50
C PHE A 174 -2.73 -8.96 10.66
N SER A 175 -2.94 -10.15 11.21
CA SER A 175 -1.84 -11.07 11.43
C SER A 175 -1.29 -11.65 10.13
N SER A 176 -2.01 -11.51 9.00
CA SER A 176 -1.52 -11.86 7.66
C SER A 176 -0.47 -10.88 7.10
N ILE A 177 -0.26 -9.74 7.78
CA ILE A 177 0.76 -8.75 7.40
C ILE A 177 2.00 -8.95 8.28
N LEU A 178 3.14 -9.14 7.65
CA LEU A 178 4.45 -9.06 8.30
C LEU A 178 5.16 -7.81 7.81
N MET A 179 5.31 -6.79 8.66
CA MET A 179 6.10 -5.63 8.32
C MET A 179 7.58 -5.99 8.29
N GLN A 180 8.29 -5.47 7.29
CA GLN A 180 9.74 -5.54 7.22
C GLN A 180 10.37 -4.57 8.22
N SER A 181 11.64 -4.78 8.57
CA SER A 181 12.31 -3.97 9.59
C SER A 181 12.51 -2.53 9.11
N GLU A 182 12.59 -1.55 10.03
CA GLU A 182 12.77 -0.14 9.66
C GLU A 182 14.07 0.11 8.87
N SER A 183 15.07 -0.77 8.99
CA SER A 183 16.29 -0.71 8.15
C SER A 183 16.04 -1.09 6.69
N GLU A 184 14.99 -1.84 6.39
CA GLU A 184 14.62 -2.23 5.01
C GLU A 184 13.75 -1.17 4.32
N ARG A 185 13.29 -0.16 5.08
CA ARG A 185 12.48 0.95 4.60
C ARG A 185 13.24 1.79 3.57
N VAL A 186 12.54 2.23 2.53
CA VAL A 186 13.06 3.20 1.58
C VAL A 186 13.04 4.60 2.21
N ILE A 187 14.20 5.03 2.73
CA ILE A 187 14.36 6.31 3.40
C ILE A 187 14.20 7.47 2.42
N ASN A 188 13.39 8.47 2.81
CA ASN A 188 13.08 9.64 1.99
C ASN A 188 12.68 9.25 0.56
N MET A 189 11.79 8.28 0.43
CA MET A 189 11.34 7.79 -0.87
C MET A 189 10.76 8.91 -1.73
N CYS A 190 11.14 8.95 -3.01
CA CYS A 190 10.54 9.84 -3.99
C CYS A 190 9.07 9.48 -4.18
N ARG A 191 8.19 10.47 -4.01
CA ARG A 191 6.74 10.34 -4.17
C ARG A 191 6.32 9.89 -5.58
N CYS A 192 7.11 10.22 -6.59
CA CYS A 192 6.79 9.93 -7.98
C CYS A 192 7.36 8.57 -8.40
N CYS A 193 8.67 8.39 -8.26
CA CYS A 193 9.38 7.26 -8.85
C CYS A 193 9.93 6.25 -7.83
N GLY A 194 9.63 6.38 -6.54
CA GLY A 194 10.05 5.39 -5.54
C GLY A 194 11.54 5.38 -5.20
N GLU A 195 12.38 6.14 -5.91
CA GLU A 195 13.83 6.18 -5.64
C GLU A 195 14.13 6.70 -4.22
N PRO A 196 15.13 6.13 -3.53
CA PRO A 196 15.52 6.56 -2.18
C PRO A 196 16.15 7.95 -2.17
N ASN A 197 16.35 8.48 -0.97
CA ASN A 197 17.16 9.70 -0.73
C ASN A 197 16.68 10.94 -1.50
N ALA A 198 15.36 11.07 -1.71
CA ALA A 198 14.77 12.25 -2.32
C ALA A 198 14.98 13.51 -1.45
N LEU A 199 15.79 14.45 -1.93
CA LEU A 199 16.20 15.61 -1.14
C LEU A 199 15.22 16.79 -1.20
N HIS A 200 14.37 16.85 -2.24
CA HIS A 200 13.52 18.01 -2.47
C HIS A 200 12.13 17.81 -1.88
N ALA A 201 11.82 18.49 -0.78
CA ALA A 201 10.47 18.48 -0.22
C ALA A 201 9.53 19.43 -1.00
N CYS A 202 8.25 19.05 -1.12
CA CYS A 202 7.21 19.93 -1.61
C CYS A 202 7.14 21.19 -0.73
N ARG A 203 7.31 22.37 -1.32
CA ARG A 203 7.32 23.65 -0.57
C ARG A 203 6.02 23.93 0.19
N LYS A 204 4.90 23.40 -0.31
CA LYS A 204 3.57 23.62 0.25
C LYS A 204 3.27 22.66 1.42
N CYS A 205 3.29 21.35 1.16
CA CYS A 205 2.93 20.36 2.19
C CYS A 205 4.10 19.87 3.05
N LYS A 206 5.35 20.02 2.59
CA LYS A 206 6.58 19.52 3.22
C LYS A 206 6.65 18.01 3.48
N GLN A 207 5.59 17.25 3.14
CA GLN A 207 5.48 15.80 3.34
C GLN A 207 5.99 15.01 2.14
N ALA A 208 5.61 15.40 0.92
CA ALA A 208 6.09 14.73 -0.28
C ALA A 208 7.54 15.14 -0.58
N ARG A 209 8.38 14.16 -0.95
CA ARG A 209 9.77 14.34 -1.34
C ARG A 209 9.99 13.88 -2.77
N TYR A 210 10.90 14.52 -3.49
CA TYR A 210 11.22 14.25 -4.89
C TYR A 210 12.73 14.21 -5.11
N CYS A 211 13.18 13.27 -5.96
CA CYS A 211 14.58 13.19 -6.37
C CYS A 211 14.94 14.29 -7.39
N SER A 212 13.93 14.88 -8.05
CA SER A 212 14.11 15.86 -9.12
C SER A 212 12.89 16.77 -9.28
N LYS A 213 13.06 17.89 -9.99
CA LYS A 213 11.97 18.80 -10.32
C LYS A 213 10.99 18.15 -11.29
N GLU A 214 11.49 17.30 -12.18
CA GLU A 214 10.72 16.52 -13.14
C GLU A 214 9.74 15.59 -12.42
N CYS A 215 10.21 14.85 -11.40
CA CYS A 215 9.36 14.01 -10.56
C CYS A 215 8.29 14.80 -9.82
N GLN A 216 8.62 16.01 -9.33
CA GLN A 216 7.63 16.88 -8.70
C GLN A 216 6.55 17.33 -9.70
N THR A 217 6.95 17.72 -10.92
CA THR A 217 6.00 18.12 -11.98
C THR A 217 5.12 16.95 -12.40
N MET A 218 5.69 15.75 -12.58
CA MET A 218 4.93 14.55 -12.94
C MET A 218 3.92 14.17 -11.85
N ASP A 219 4.34 14.15 -10.58
CA ASP A 219 3.42 13.85 -9.47
C ASP A 219 2.27 14.86 -9.40
N TRP A 220 2.55 16.13 -9.68
CA TRP A 220 1.55 17.18 -9.74
C TRP A 220 0.54 16.99 -10.88
N GLN A 221 1.03 16.71 -12.10
CA GLN A 221 0.22 16.69 -13.31
C GLN A 221 -0.47 15.34 -13.56
N LEU A 222 0.28 14.24 -13.45
CA LEU A 222 -0.20 12.88 -13.73
C LEU A 222 -0.89 12.29 -12.52
N TYR A 223 -0.18 12.23 -11.38
CA TYR A 223 -0.68 11.62 -10.14
C TYR A 223 -1.51 12.57 -9.27
N LYS A 224 -1.79 13.79 -9.74
CA LYS A 224 -2.71 14.74 -9.09
C LYS A 224 -2.34 15.11 -7.66
N HIS A 225 -1.05 15.31 -7.35
CA HIS A 225 -0.59 15.72 -6.00
C HIS A 225 -1.38 16.90 -5.40
N LYS A 226 -1.86 17.82 -6.26
CA LYS A 226 -2.70 18.96 -5.86
C LYS A 226 -3.91 18.57 -4.99
N LEU A 227 -4.45 17.37 -5.15
CA LEU A 227 -5.61 16.86 -4.41
C LEU A 227 -5.30 16.58 -2.94
N ILE A 228 -4.04 16.25 -2.64
CA ILE A 228 -3.58 15.85 -1.29
C ILE A 228 -2.60 16.85 -0.69
N CYS A 229 -2.22 17.88 -1.46
CA CYS A 229 -1.24 18.88 -1.05
C CYS A 229 -1.83 19.93 -0.11
N LYS A 230 -1.90 19.60 1.18
CA LYS A 230 -2.35 20.46 2.28
C LYS A 230 -1.19 21.20 2.94
N ASN A 231 -1.39 22.45 3.38
CA ASN A 231 -0.38 23.18 4.15
C ASN A 231 -0.16 22.48 5.50
N GLN A 232 1.09 22.42 5.95
CA GLN A 232 1.44 22.06 7.33
C GLN A 232 1.35 23.27 8.24
#